data_AF-A0A2D6PJC4-F1
#
_entry.id   AF-A0A2D6PJC4-F1
#
_cell.length_a   1.000
_cell.length_b   1.000
_cell.length_c   1.000
_cell.angle_alpha   90.00
_cell.angle_beta   90.00
_cell.angle_gamma   90.00
#
_symmetry.space_group_name_H-M   'P 1'
#
loop_
_entity.id
_entity.type
_entity.pdbx_description
1 polymer ?
#
loop_
_entity_poly.entity_id
_entity_poly.type
_entity_poly.pdbx_seq_one_letter_code
_entity_poly.pdbx_strand_id
1 'polypeptide(L)'
;MQDNAYGTWSAFKNRYWPRKYLIDSEGFIRYNHIGEGAYEETELKIQELLAEIGEDVSDMDISKLEDKTPTREVRTPELYAGYKFALSRSQNVGNEPGLQPEQIINYGTPIEIKPNVIYLAGPWKSNPDDLLSQGSSSIILDFTAKSVNIVADSTSTPIEMEVFIDNKYITKDQAGDDVQFKGEKAFILVDKPQLYNVVRGSYSTNKLELKVNSENFFFSAFTFG
;
A
#
# COMPACT_ATOMS: atom_id res chain seq x y z
N MET A 1 16.40 13.72 -12.92
CA MET A 1 17.25 12.78 -12.16
C MET A 1 16.32 11.95 -11.29
N GLN A 2 16.44 10.63 -11.29
CA GLN A 2 15.67 9.74 -10.40
C GLN A 2 16.57 9.29 -9.24
N ASP A 3 16.03 9.21 -8.02
CA ASP A 3 16.79 8.83 -6.83
C ASP A 3 16.81 7.30 -6.59
N ASN A 4 17.08 6.53 -7.65
CA ASN A 4 16.99 5.06 -7.62
C ASN A 4 18.02 4.41 -6.68
N ALA A 5 19.08 5.14 -6.32
CA ALA A 5 20.12 4.71 -5.39
C ALA A 5 19.99 5.36 -3.99
N TYR A 6 18.88 6.05 -3.71
CA TYR A 6 18.60 6.71 -2.42
C TYR A 6 19.67 7.74 -1.99
N GLY A 7 20.40 8.34 -2.93
CA GLY A 7 21.45 9.31 -2.65
C GLY A 7 20.89 10.59 -2.03
N THR A 8 19.85 11.15 -2.65
CA THR A 8 19.16 12.35 -2.15
C THR A 8 18.40 12.03 -0.87
N TRP A 9 17.69 10.90 -0.83
CA TRP A 9 16.98 10.40 0.34
C TRP A 9 17.87 10.32 1.58
N SER A 10 19.06 9.74 1.42
CA SER A 10 20.04 9.57 2.50
C SER A 10 20.66 10.91 2.92
N ALA A 11 20.98 11.79 1.96
CA ALA A 11 21.52 13.11 2.25
C ALA A 11 20.56 13.96 3.10
N PHE A 12 19.26 13.88 2.83
CA PHE A 12 18.20 14.54 3.62
C PHE A 12 17.83 13.80 4.90
N LYS A 13 18.51 12.68 5.19
CA LYS A 13 18.22 11.76 6.31
C LYS A 13 16.74 11.37 6.38
N ASN A 14 16.09 11.24 5.22
CA ASN A 14 14.68 10.88 5.16
C ASN A 14 14.48 9.43 5.61
N ARG A 15 13.34 9.15 6.23
CA ARG A 15 12.96 7.80 6.70
C ARG A 15 11.48 7.48 6.44
N TYR A 16 10.75 8.41 5.80
CA TYR A 16 9.31 8.35 5.71
C TYR A 16 8.84 8.70 4.30
N TRP A 17 7.74 8.07 3.91
CA TRP A 17 6.97 8.43 2.73
C TRP A 17 5.53 8.75 3.17
N PRO A 18 4.88 9.80 2.63
CA PRO A 18 5.52 10.91 1.91
C PRO A 18 6.33 11.81 2.87
N ARG A 19 7.18 12.66 2.30
CA ARG A 19 8.00 13.64 3.01
C ARG A 19 8.08 14.91 2.19
N LYS A 20 7.85 16.05 2.80
CA LYS A 20 7.92 17.37 2.15
C LYS A 20 9.06 18.18 2.78
N TYR A 21 9.81 18.89 1.96
CA TYR A 21 10.78 19.92 2.36
C TYR A 21 10.51 21.16 1.50
N LEU A 22 10.32 22.32 2.13
CA LEU A 22 10.23 23.61 1.43
C LEU A 22 11.55 24.35 1.62
N ILE A 23 12.10 24.81 0.50
CA ILE A 23 13.39 25.47 0.40
C ILE A 23 13.12 26.89 -0.11
N ASP A 24 13.68 27.89 0.56
CA ASP A 24 13.55 29.29 0.12
C ASP A 24 14.49 29.66 -1.04
N SER A 25 14.39 30.90 -1.49
CA SER A 25 15.21 31.45 -2.59
C SER A 25 16.70 31.53 -2.26
N GLU A 26 17.08 31.49 -0.98
CA GLU A 26 18.46 31.46 -0.52
C GLU A 26 19.02 30.03 -0.35
N GLY A 27 18.17 29.01 -0.55
CA GLY A 27 18.55 27.60 -0.50
C GLY A 27 18.44 26.97 0.89
N PHE A 28 17.80 27.64 1.86
CA PHE A 28 17.60 27.10 3.20
C PHE A 28 16.29 26.32 3.30
N ILE A 29 16.31 25.21 4.03
CA ILE A 29 15.09 24.47 4.38
C ILE A 29 14.34 25.28 5.43
N ARG A 30 13.16 25.78 5.07
CA ARG A 30 12.31 26.62 5.94
C ARG A 30 11.14 25.87 6.55
N TYR A 31 10.80 24.73 5.97
CA TYR A 31 9.77 23.84 6.49
C TYR A 31 10.01 22.41 6.04
N ASN A 32 9.55 21.48 6.86
CA ASN A 32 9.48 20.08 6.47
C ASN A 32 8.28 19.41 7.15
N HIS A 33 7.71 18.41 6.50
CA HIS A 33 6.56 17.64 7.01
C HIS A 33 6.78 16.15 6.79
N ILE A 34 6.52 15.34 7.82
CA ILE A 34 6.63 13.88 7.79
C ILE A 34 5.22 13.32 7.63
N GLY A 35 5.01 12.44 6.65
CA GLY A 35 3.74 11.76 6.46
C GLY A 35 2.79 12.51 5.53
N GLU A 36 1.61 11.92 5.36
CA GLU A 36 0.50 12.48 4.60
C GLU A 36 -0.26 13.54 5.43
N GLY A 37 -0.91 14.49 4.76
CA GLY A 37 -1.68 15.56 5.40
C GLY A 37 -0.95 16.90 5.48
N ALA A 38 -1.43 17.77 6.36
CA ALA A 38 -0.96 19.15 6.55
C ALA A 38 -0.90 19.95 5.24
N TYR A 39 -1.87 19.74 4.35
CA TYR A 39 -1.89 20.37 3.03
C TYR A 39 -2.04 21.89 3.14
N GLU A 40 -3.02 22.36 3.91
CA GLU A 40 -3.23 23.78 4.15
C GLU A 40 -2.01 24.44 4.82
N GLU A 41 -1.43 23.78 5.83
CA GLU A 41 -0.21 24.27 6.51
C GLU A 41 0.98 24.35 5.56
N THR A 42 1.12 23.37 4.67
CA THR A 42 2.18 23.37 3.64
C THR A 42 1.95 24.51 2.65
N GLU A 43 0.71 24.75 2.22
CA GLU A 43 0.36 25.81 1.27
C GLU A 43 0.59 27.20 1.86
N LEU A 44 0.18 27.43 3.12
CA LEU A 44 0.46 28.67 3.84
C LEU A 44 1.96 28.96 3.90
N LYS A 45 2.78 27.93 4.11
CA LYS A 45 4.23 28.10 4.11
C LYS A 45 4.79 28.39 2.71
N ILE A 46 4.22 27.82 1.65
CA ILE A 46 4.58 28.18 0.27
C ILE A 46 4.27 29.66 0.01
N GLN A 47 3.07 30.12 0.37
CA GLN A 47 2.67 31.52 0.21
C GLN A 47 3.58 32.48 0.99
N GLU A 48 3.96 32.12 2.23
CA GLU A 48 4.94 32.87 3.04
C GLU A 48 6.28 33.02 2.31
N LEU A 49 6.84 31.93 1.77
CA LEU A 49 8.12 31.97 1.06
C LEU A 49 8.06 32.73 -0.28
N LEU A 50 6.89 32.74 -0.95
CA LEU A 50 6.67 33.56 -2.15
C LEU A 50 6.57 35.05 -1.80
N ALA A 51 5.87 35.41 -0.71
CA ALA A 51 5.77 36.78 -0.24
C ALA A 51 7.15 37.35 0.16
N GLU A 52 8.02 36.53 0.75
CA GLU A 52 9.40 36.92 1.12
C GLU A 52 10.25 37.37 -0.09
N ILE A 53 9.95 36.88 -1.30
CA ILE A 53 10.64 37.28 -2.53
C ILE A 53 9.88 38.38 -3.32
N GLY A 54 8.81 38.92 -2.75
CA GLY A 54 8.06 40.04 -3.32
C GLY A 54 6.94 39.63 -4.28
N GLU A 55 6.56 38.35 -4.34
CA GLU A 55 5.36 37.93 -5.07
C GLU A 55 4.10 38.33 -4.31
N ASP A 56 3.09 38.80 -5.04
CA ASP A 56 1.79 39.14 -4.45
C ASP A 56 0.92 37.89 -4.32
N VAL A 57 0.76 37.41 -3.08
CA VAL A 57 -0.08 36.26 -2.72
C VAL A 57 -1.35 36.67 -1.98
N SER A 58 -1.65 37.97 -1.89
CA SER A 58 -2.75 38.48 -1.06
C SER A 58 -4.15 38.05 -1.51
N ASP A 59 -4.31 37.79 -2.82
CA ASP A 59 -5.55 37.29 -3.44
C ASP A 59 -5.52 35.76 -3.66
N MET A 60 -4.48 35.05 -3.20
CA MET A 60 -4.41 33.58 -3.32
C MET A 60 -5.13 32.91 -2.14
N ASP A 61 -6.38 32.54 -2.35
CA ASP A 61 -7.08 31.62 -1.45
C ASP A 61 -6.34 30.28 -1.33
N ILE A 62 -6.34 29.70 -0.13
CA ILE A 62 -5.87 28.32 0.08
C ILE A 62 -6.70 27.36 -0.77
N SER A 63 -6.02 26.44 -1.44
CA SER A 63 -6.63 25.41 -2.26
C SER A 63 -7.62 24.58 -1.44
N LYS A 64 -8.91 24.63 -1.81
CA LYS A 64 -9.98 23.84 -1.17
C LYS A 64 -9.97 22.41 -1.70
N LEU A 65 -8.89 21.69 -1.45
CA LEU A 65 -8.82 20.25 -1.68
C LEU A 65 -9.47 19.53 -0.50
N GLU A 66 -10.31 18.55 -0.78
CA GLU A 66 -10.83 17.66 0.25
C GLU A 66 -9.66 16.87 0.84
N ASP A 67 -9.40 17.05 2.14
CA ASP A 67 -8.37 16.27 2.84
C ASP A 67 -8.87 14.84 3.05
N LYS A 68 -8.35 13.93 2.23
CA LYS A 68 -8.64 12.49 2.30
C LYS A 68 -7.62 11.73 3.15
N THR A 69 -6.75 12.44 3.88
CA THR A 69 -5.78 11.81 4.77
C THR A 69 -6.54 10.91 5.76
N PRO A 70 -6.19 9.62 5.84
CA PRO A 70 -6.85 8.72 6.78
C PRO A 70 -6.72 9.25 8.20
N THR A 71 -7.84 9.32 8.92
CA THR A 71 -7.83 9.73 10.32
C THR A 71 -7.19 8.64 11.19
N ARG A 72 -6.86 8.97 12.45
CA ARG A 72 -6.32 8.06 13.49
C ARG A 72 -7.09 6.76 13.71
N GLU A 73 -8.21 6.57 13.03
CA GLU A 73 -8.99 5.37 13.07
C GLU A 73 -8.34 4.22 12.29
N VAL A 74 -7.50 4.42 11.26
CA VAL A 74 -6.86 3.27 10.57
C VAL A 74 -6.02 2.44 11.55
N ARG A 75 -6.41 1.17 11.77
CA ARG A 75 -5.79 0.29 12.77
C ARG A 75 -4.83 -0.71 12.16
N THR A 76 -5.00 -1.07 10.90
CA THR A 76 -4.04 -1.92 10.19
C THR A 76 -2.89 -1.06 9.66
N PRO A 77 -1.64 -1.30 10.09
CA PRO A 77 -0.49 -0.62 9.54
C PRO A 77 -0.19 -1.12 8.12
N GLU A 78 0.68 -0.44 7.40
CA GLU A 78 1.23 -0.97 6.15
C GLU A 78 1.90 -2.33 6.39
N LEU A 79 1.60 -3.31 5.53
CA LEU A 79 2.12 -4.66 5.61
C LEU A 79 2.97 -4.95 4.38
N TYR A 80 4.14 -5.54 4.56
CA TYR A 80 5.14 -5.80 3.51
C TYR A 80 5.34 -7.30 3.32
N ALA A 81 5.52 -7.70 2.06
CA ALA A 81 5.68 -9.10 1.65
C ALA A 81 7.15 -9.52 1.52
N GLY A 82 8.02 -8.62 1.04
CA GLY A 82 9.43 -8.90 0.79
C GLY A 82 10.22 -9.15 2.08
N TYR A 83 10.99 -10.25 2.12
CA TYR A 83 11.65 -10.67 3.37
C TYR A 83 12.69 -9.67 3.87
N LYS A 84 13.36 -8.89 3.00
CA LYS A 84 14.37 -7.92 3.44
C LYS A 84 13.74 -6.81 4.26
N PHE A 85 12.59 -6.31 3.82
CA PHE A 85 11.93 -5.18 4.46
C PHE A 85 11.01 -5.58 5.61
N ALA A 86 10.30 -6.71 5.48
CA ALA A 86 9.38 -7.21 6.49
C ALA A 86 10.15 -7.68 7.75
N LEU A 87 11.13 -8.58 7.58
CA LEU A 87 11.85 -9.18 8.72
C LEU A 87 12.68 -8.15 9.50
N SER A 88 13.26 -7.15 8.82
CA SER A 88 13.99 -6.04 9.48
C SER A 88 13.09 -5.17 10.37
N ARG A 89 11.77 -5.24 10.19
CA ARG A 89 10.75 -4.56 11.01
C ARG A 89 10.06 -5.48 12.00
N SER A 90 10.60 -6.69 12.22
CA SER A 90 9.95 -7.73 13.02
C SER A 90 8.55 -8.11 12.51
N GLN A 91 8.29 -7.91 11.21
CA GLN A 91 7.09 -8.36 10.54
C GLN A 91 7.36 -9.68 9.82
N ASN A 92 6.41 -10.60 9.86
CA ASN A 92 6.49 -11.88 9.18
C ASN A 92 5.08 -12.31 8.73
N VAL A 93 4.99 -13.29 7.84
CA VAL A 93 3.71 -13.98 7.60
C VAL A 93 3.32 -14.78 8.84
N GLY A 94 2.02 -14.93 9.07
CA GLY A 94 1.49 -15.64 10.24
C GLY A 94 1.53 -17.17 10.12
N ASN A 95 1.88 -17.69 8.95
CA ASN A 95 2.08 -19.12 8.74
C ASN A 95 3.40 -19.59 9.33
N GLU A 96 3.47 -20.85 9.77
CA GLU A 96 4.75 -21.55 9.95
C GLU A 96 5.24 -22.06 8.58
N PRO A 97 6.54 -21.98 8.25
CA PRO A 97 7.68 -21.54 9.08
C PRO A 97 7.99 -20.03 9.00
N GLY A 98 7.04 -19.19 8.62
CA GLY A 98 7.26 -17.80 8.26
C GLY A 98 7.93 -17.64 6.89
N LEU A 99 8.31 -16.41 6.55
CA LEU A 99 9.07 -16.08 5.34
C LEU A 99 10.43 -16.79 5.35
N GLN A 100 10.71 -17.54 4.30
CA GLN A 100 11.97 -18.26 4.12
C GLN A 100 12.73 -17.66 2.91
N PRO A 101 13.79 -16.85 3.14
CA PRO A 101 14.48 -16.14 2.07
C PRO A 101 14.87 -17.02 0.89
N GLU A 102 14.47 -16.60 -0.32
CA GLU A 102 14.74 -17.24 -1.61
C GLU A 102 14.16 -18.67 -1.77
N GLN A 103 13.38 -19.15 -0.81
CA GLN A 103 12.77 -20.48 -0.85
C GLN A 103 11.32 -20.44 -1.33
N ILE A 104 10.90 -21.55 -1.94
CA ILE A 104 9.49 -21.81 -2.25
C ILE A 104 8.91 -22.64 -1.10
N ILE A 105 7.89 -22.10 -0.45
CA ILE A 105 7.14 -22.76 0.62
C ILE A 105 5.70 -22.96 0.18
N ASN A 106 5.17 -24.16 0.38
CA ASN A 106 3.76 -24.44 0.19
C ASN A 106 3.02 -24.27 1.52
N TYR A 107 2.38 -23.11 1.71
CA TYR A 107 1.70 -22.78 2.94
C TYR A 107 0.33 -23.44 3.02
N GLY A 108 0.00 -24.00 4.18
CA GLY A 108 -1.34 -24.50 4.45
C GLY A 108 -2.34 -23.38 4.74
N THR A 109 -3.63 -23.64 4.49
CA THR A 109 -4.71 -22.72 4.86
C THR A 109 -4.68 -22.44 6.36
N PRO A 110 -4.66 -21.16 6.79
CA PRO A 110 -4.60 -20.82 8.20
C PRO A 110 -5.88 -21.23 8.93
N ILE A 111 -5.72 -21.81 10.12
CA ILE A 111 -6.83 -22.15 11.02
C ILE A 111 -7.21 -20.93 11.88
N GLU A 112 -6.19 -20.23 12.39
CA GLU A 112 -6.34 -19.01 13.17
C GLU A 112 -5.67 -17.85 12.44
N ILE A 113 -6.41 -16.75 12.28
CA ILE A 113 -5.95 -15.54 11.61
C ILE A 113 -5.90 -14.44 12.66
N LYS A 114 -4.71 -13.89 12.91
CA LYS A 114 -4.54 -12.70 13.75
C LYS A 114 -4.77 -11.43 12.93
N PRO A 115 -5.37 -10.38 13.51
CA PRO A 115 -5.47 -9.08 12.85
C PRO A 115 -4.10 -8.53 12.47
N ASN A 116 -4.04 -7.80 11.35
CA ASN A 116 -2.86 -7.07 10.89
C ASN A 116 -1.65 -7.96 10.55
N VAL A 117 -1.90 -9.21 10.14
CA VAL A 117 -0.87 -10.17 9.75
C VAL A 117 -1.24 -10.79 8.41
N ILE A 118 -0.28 -10.83 7.49
CA ILE A 118 -0.44 -11.51 6.20
C ILE A 118 -0.36 -13.03 6.44
N TYR A 119 -1.35 -13.76 5.95
CA TYR A 119 -1.33 -15.21 5.84
C TYR A 119 -1.39 -15.63 4.37
N LEU A 120 -0.83 -16.79 4.08
CA LEU A 120 -0.73 -17.36 2.74
C LEU A 120 -1.34 -18.75 2.71
N ALA A 121 -1.82 -19.15 1.53
CA ALA A 121 -2.08 -20.54 1.21
C ALA A 121 -1.54 -20.85 -0.20
N GLY A 122 -1.12 -22.08 -0.44
CA GLY A 122 -0.50 -22.50 -1.69
C GLY A 122 1.00 -22.21 -1.77
N PRO A 123 1.62 -22.44 -2.94
CA PRO A 123 3.06 -22.28 -3.11
C PRO A 123 3.45 -20.81 -3.37
N TRP A 124 4.41 -20.33 -2.59
CA TRP A 124 4.94 -18.97 -2.66
C TRP A 124 6.46 -18.97 -2.55
N LYS A 125 7.12 -18.18 -3.40
CA LYS A 125 8.54 -17.85 -3.30
C LYS A 125 8.72 -16.54 -2.55
N SER A 126 9.55 -16.51 -1.50
CA SER A 126 9.90 -15.27 -0.80
C SER A 126 11.10 -14.60 -1.46
N ASN A 127 10.86 -13.56 -2.24
CA ASN A 127 11.89 -12.73 -2.85
C ASN A 127 12.27 -11.56 -1.90
N PRO A 128 13.36 -10.83 -2.19
CA PRO A 128 13.81 -9.72 -1.34
C PRO A 128 12.73 -8.67 -1.06
N ASP A 129 11.95 -8.32 -2.08
CA ASP A 129 11.04 -7.16 -2.10
C ASP A 129 9.57 -7.55 -2.31
N ASP A 130 9.28 -8.84 -2.53
CA ASP A 130 7.94 -9.35 -2.83
C ASP A 130 7.76 -10.82 -2.44
N LEU A 131 6.51 -11.28 -2.52
CA LEU A 131 6.14 -12.69 -2.56
C LEU A 131 5.60 -13.03 -3.95
N LEU A 132 6.19 -14.04 -4.59
CA LEU A 132 5.83 -14.53 -5.92
C LEU A 132 5.04 -15.84 -5.82
N SER A 133 3.87 -15.89 -6.42
CA SER A 133 3.07 -17.12 -6.48
C SER A 133 3.73 -18.15 -7.40
N GLN A 134 3.52 -19.44 -7.12
CA GLN A 134 4.05 -20.56 -7.91
C GLN A 134 2.93 -21.55 -8.28
N GLY A 135 1.71 -21.04 -8.54
CA GLY A 135 0.53 -21.83 -8.87
C GLY A 135 -0.77 -21.27 -8.25
N SER A 136 -1.67 -22.17 -7.87
CA SER A 136 -2.90 -21.84 -7.13
C SER A 136 -2.56 -21.37 -5.72
N SER A 137 -2.70 -20.07 -5.47
CA SER A 137 -2.25 -19.42 -4.25
C SER A 137 -3.26 -18.40 -3.74
N SER A 138 -3.30 -18.21 -2.42
CA SER A 138 -4.15 -17.21 -1.77
C SER A 138 -3.36 -16.34 -0.80
N ILE A 139 -3.78 -15.09 -0.67
CA ILE A 139 -3.41 -14.18 0.40
C ILE A 139 -4.62 -14.00 1.30
N ILE A 140 -4.43 -14.08 2.61
CA ILE A 140 -5.47 -13.93 3.62
C ILE A 140 -5.05 -12.86 4.63
N LEU A 141 -5.94 -11.93 4.93
CA LEU A 141 -5.69 -10.84 5.85
C LEU A 141 -6.96 -10.47 6.62
N ASP A 142 -6.87 -10.43 7.96
CA ASP A 142 -7.85 -9.76 8.79
C ASP A 142 -7.40 -8.30 9.01
N PHE A 143 -8.18 -7.35 8.49
CA PHE A 143 -7.82 -5.93 8.46
C PHE A 143 -8.91 -5.07 9.11
N THR A 144 -8.54 -3.85 9.48
CA THR A 144 -9.44 -2.81 9.96
C THR A 144 -9.11 -1.46 9.33
N ALA A 145 -9.89 -1.08 8.32
CA ALA A 145 -9.72 0.14 7.52
C ALA A 145 -11.01 0.54 6.79
N LYS A 146 -11.04 1.72 6.17
CA LYS A 146 -12.07 2.13 5.19
C LYS A 146 -11.71 1.67 3.78
N SER A 147 -10.42 1.61 3.47
CA SER A 147 -9.89 1.18 2.18
C SER A 147 -8.70 0.24 2.34
N VAL A 148 -8.56 -0.67 1.37
CA VAL A 148 -7.42 -1.60 1.27
C VAL A 148 -6.87 -1.52 -0.14
N ASN A 149 -5.57 -1.35 -0.26
CA ASN A 149 -4.86 -1.44 -1.52
C ASN A 149 -3.76 -2.48 -1.45
N ILE A 150 -3.41 -3.05 -2.60
CA ILE A 150 -2.30 -3.98 -2.76
C ILE A 150 -1.34 -3.46 -3.84
N VAL A 151 -0.05 -3.41 -3.53
CA VAL A 151 0.99 -3.15 -4.53
C VAL A 151 1.36 -4.49 -5.15
N ALA A 152 0.97 -4.67 -6.41
CA ALA A 152 1.10 -5.94 -7.11
C ALA A 152 1.46 -5.76 -8.57
N ASP A 153 1.91 -6.86 -9.18
CA ASP A 153 2.27 -6.95 -10.59
C ASP A 153 2.11 -8.39 -11.10
N SER A 154 2.17 -8.53 -12.42
CA SER A 154 2.20 -9.80 -13.14
C SER A 154 3.32 -9.76 -14.18
N THR A 155 4.09 -10.84 -14.35
CA THR A 155 5.20 -10.88 -15.31
C THR A 155 4.72 -10.90 -16.78
N SER A 156 4.32 -9.73 -17.30
CA SER A 156 3.89 -9.45 -18.69
C SER A 156 2.59 -10.12 -19.18
N THR A 157 1.97 -11.00 -18.40
CA THR A 157 0.67 -11.61 -18.72
C THR A 157 -0.37 -11.19 -17.70
N PRO A 158 -1.45 -10.50 -18.10
CA PRO A 158 -2.51 -10.14 -17.18
C PRO A 158 -3.10 -11.36 -16.50
N ILE A 159 -3.36 -11.24 -15.19
CA ILE A 159 -3.97 -12.28 -14.37
C ILE A 159 -5.27 -11.77 -13.74
N GLU A 160 -6.23 -12.65 -13.55
CA GLU A 160 -7.40 -12.38 -12.72
C GLU A 160 -7.07 -12.78 -11.27
N MET A 161 -7.10 -11.80 -10.37
CA MET A 161 -7.04 -12.01 -8.92
C MET A 161 -8.45 -11.91 -8.34
N GLU A 162 -9.00 -13.01 -7.86
CA GLU A 162 -10.34 -13.05 -7.29
C GLU A 162 -10.36 -12.43 -5.89
N VAL A 163 -11.41 -11.68 -5.58
CA VAL A 163 -11.50 -10.89 -4.35
C VAL A 163 -12.68 -11.36 -3.49
N PHE A 164 -12.37 -11.77 -2.26
CA PHE A 164 -13.35 -12.25 -1.29
C PHE A 164 -13.29 -11.42 0.00
N ILE A 165 -14.47 -11.09 0.54
CA ILE A 165 -14.65 -10.55 1.89
C ILE A 165 -15.51 -11.54 2.67
N ASP A 166 -15.03 -11.95 3.85
CA ASP A 166 -15.70 -12.89 4.75
C ASP A 166 -16.19 -14.18 4.05
N ASN A 167 -15.32 -14.71 3.19
CA ASN A 167 -15.50 -15.94 2.40
C ASN A 167 -16.60 -15.86 1.31
N LYS A 168 -17.03 -14.66 0.92
CA LYS A 168 -17.92 -14.41 -0.22
C LYS A 168 -17.23 -13.47 -1.20
N TYR A 169 -17.61 -13.50 -2.47
CA TYR A 169 -17.13 -12.47 -3.40
C TYR A 169 -17.49 -11.09 -2.85
N ILE A 170 -16.55 -10.15 -2.95
CA ILE A 170 -16.76 -8.78 -2.53
C ILE A 170 -17.96 -8.18 -3.27
N THR A 171 -18.78 -7.41 -2.56
CA THR A 171 -19.98 -6.78 -3.14
C THR A 171 -19.64 -5.43 -3.77
N LYS A 172 -20.53 -4.88 -4.60
CA LYS A 172 -20.31 -3.60 -5.29
C LYS A 172 -20.16 -2.40 -4.36
N ASP A 173 -20.78 -2.45 -3.19
CA ASP A 173 -20.70 -1.40 -2.16
C ASP A 173 -19.39 -1.42 -1.37
N GLN A 174 -18.68 -2.57 -1.35
CA GLN A 174 -17.37 -2.73 -0.72
C GLN A 174 -16.21 -2.64 -1.73
N ALA A 175 -16.50 -2.85 -3.01
CA ALA A 175 -15.52 -2.97 -4.08
C ALA A 175 -14.75 -1.67 -4.32
N GLY A 176 -13.42 -1.79 -4.25
CA GLY A 176 -12.50 -0.75 -4.67
C GLY A 176 -12.55 -0.46 -6.17
N ASP A 177 -11.86 0.60 -6.58
CA ASP A 177 -11.91 1.14 -7.94
C ASP A 177 -11.38 0.17 -9.02
N ASP A 178 -10.48 -0.75 -8.65
CA ASP A 178 -9.90 -1.72 -9.58
C ASP A 178 -10.67 -3.06 -9.65
N VAL A 179 -11.70 -3.23 -8.82
CA VAL A 179 -12.50 -4.45 -8.79
C VAL A 179 -13.51 -4.48 -9.94
N GLN A 180 -13.42 -5.52 -10.75
CA GLN A 180 -14.29 -5.82 -11.87
C GLN A 180 -15.23 -6.99 -11.53
N PHE A 181 -16.38 -7.02 -12.21
CA PHE A 181 -17.43 -8.02 -11.98
C PHE A 181 -17.78 -8.76 -13.27
N LYS A 182 -17.84 -10.09 -13.19
CA LYS A 182 -18.36 -10.97 -14.24
C LYS A 182 -19.40 -11.91 -13.63
N GLY A 183 -20.66 -11.47 -13.66
CA GLY A 183 -21.72 -12.11 -12.89
C GLY A 183 -21.50 -11.87 -11.39
N GLU A 184 -21.52 -12.94 -10.59
CA GLU A 184 -21.21 -12.88 -9.16
C GLU A 184 -19.71 -12.90 -8.85
N LYS A 185 -18.87 -13.24 -9.84
CA LYS A 185 -17.40 -13.25 -9.69
C LYS A 185 -16.90 -11.81 -9.61
N ALA A 186 -16.15 -11.50 -8.55
CA ALA A 186 -15.42 -10.25 -8.39
C ALA A 186 -13.91 -10.50 -8.47
N PHE A 187 -13.21 -9.73 -9.30
CA PHE A 187 -11.79 -9.91 -9.56
C PHE A 187 -11.10 -8.59 -9.90
N ILE A 188 -9.80 -8.51 -9.70
CA ILE A 188 -8.93 -7.43 -10.18
C ILE A 188 -8.10 -7.99 -11.34
N LEU A 189 -8.01 -7.24 -12.44
CA LEU A 189 -7.08 -7.56 -13.52
C LEU A 189 -5.71 -6.96 -13.17
N VAL A 190 -4.77 -7.81 -12.77
CA VAL A 190 -3.39 -7.40 -12.49
C VAL A 190 -2.59 -7.56 -13.77
N ASP A 191 -2.13 -6.45 -14.35
CA ASP A 191 -1.56 -6.35 -15.69
C ASP A 191 -0.27 -5.51 -15.76
N LYS A 192 0.05 -4.76 -14.71
CA LYS A 192 1.24 -3.90 -14.63
C LYS A 192 1.58 -3.60 -13.16
N PRO A 193 2.82 -3.16 -12.86
CA PRO A 193 3.20 -2.81 -11.49
C PRO A 193 2.49 -1.52 -11.07
N GLN A 194 1.56 -1.63 -10.13
CA GLN A 194 0.89 -0.48 -9.53
C GLN A 194 0.25 -0.84 -8.18
N LEU A 195 -0.33 0.17 -7.56
CA LEU A 195 -1.23 0.02 -6.43
C LEU A 195 -2.65 -0.23 -6.98
N TYR A 196 -3.24 -1.36 -6.61
CA TYR A 196 -4.61 -1.74 -6.95
C TYR A 196 -5.52 -1.53 -5.73
N ASN A 197 -6.60 -0.76 -5.89
CA ASN A 197 -7.61 -0.52 -4.86
C ASN A 197 -8.60 -1.69 -4.79
N VAL A 198 -8.54 -2.45 -3.69
CA VAL A 198 -9.29 -3.70 -3.49
C VAL A 198 -10.61 -3.46 -2.79
N VAL A 199 -10.58 -2.67 -1.71
CA VAL A 199 -11.73 -2.38 -0.86
C VAL A 199 -11.85 -0.88 -0.69
N ARG A 200 -13.09 -0.38 -0.68
CA ARG A 200 -13.44 0.97 -0.23
C ARG A 200 -14.78 0.95 0.49
N GLY A 201 -14.99 1.90 1.39
CA GLY A 201 -16.30 2.11 2.02
C GLY A 201 -16.18 2.60 3.45
N SER A 202 -17.09 2.12 4.29
CA SER A 202 -17.12 2.46 5.72
C SER A 202 -16.07 1.68 6.50
N TYR A 203 -15.64 2.27 7.61
CA TYR A 203 -14.67 1.66 8.50
C TYR A 203 -15.21 0.34 9.04
N SER A 204 -14.49 -0.75 8.78
CA SER A 204 -14.94 -2.09 9.14
C SER A 204 -13.76 -3.02 9.44
N THR A 205 -14.01 -4.07 10.20
CA THR A 205 -13.08 -5.18 10.41
C THR A 205 -13.58 -6.36 9.60
N ASN A 206 -12.85 -6.79 8.58
CA ASN A 206 -13.26 -7.92 7.75
C ASN A 206 -12.06 -8.80 7.38
N LYS A 207 -12.36 -10.04 7.01
CA LYS A 207 -11.38 -10.96 6.44
C LYS A 207 -11.34 -10.80 4.92
N LEU A 208 -10.23 -10.28 4.40
CA LEU A 208 -9.90 -10.30 2.99
C LEU A 208 -9.25 -11.62 2.60
N GLU A 209 -9.69 -12.21 1.49
CA GLU A 209 -8.97 -13.28 0.80
C GLU A 209 -8.83 -12.93 -0.68
N LEU A 210 -7.59 -12.95 -1.19
CA LEU A 210 -7.26 -12.75 -2.59
C LEU A 210 -6.75 -14.07 -3.18
N LYS A 211 -7.33 -14.53 -4.29
CA LYS A 211 -6.92 -15.80 -4.92
C LYS A 211 -6.38 -15.57 -6.31
N VAL A 212 -5.27 -16.25 -6.61
CA VAL A 212 -4.65 -16.27 -7.93
C VAL A 212 -4.37 -17.71 -8.33
N ASN A 213 -4.41 -17.99 -9.62
CA ASN A 213 -3.93 -19.26 -10.18
C ASN A 213 -2.88 -18.95 -11.25
N SER A 214 -1.67 -18.66 -10.80
CA SER A 214 -0.59 -18.17 -11.66
C SER A 214 0.77 -18.42 -11.03
N GLU A 215 1.81 -18.57 -11.85
CA GLU A 215 3.22 -18.58 -11.43
C GLU A 215 3.88 -17.20 -11.55
N ASN A 216 3.09 -16.20 -11.97
CA ASN A 216 3.56 -14.90 -12.42
C ASN A 216 3.07 -13.73 -11.57
N PHE A 217 2.24 -13.99 -10.55
CA PHE A 217 1.73 -12.95 -9.66
C PHE A 217 2.71 -12.67 -8.54
N PHE A 218 3.01 -11.40 -8.30
CA PHE A 218 3.71 -11.01 -7.08
C PHE A 218 3.12 -9.76 -6.47
N PHE A 219 3.29 -9.64 -5.15
CA PHE A 219 2.87 -8.47 -4.41
C PHE A 219 3.94 -8.08 -3.38
N SER A 220 4.07 -6.78 -3.15
CA SER A 220 5.09 -6.21 -2.28
C SER A 220 4.54 -5.66 -0.98
N ALA A 221 3.32 -5.11 -0.98
CA ALA A 221 2.74 -4.49 0.20
C ALA A 221 1.21 -4.39 0.15
N PHE A 222 0.61 -4.21 1.33
CA PHE A 222 -0.74 -3.69 1.52
C PHE A 222 -0.69 -2.32 2.18
N THR A 223 -1.48 -1.38 1.67
CA THR A 223 -1.70 -0.06 2.28
C THR A 223 -3.17 0.13 2.64
N PHE A 224 -3.46 0.99 3.60
CA PHE A 224 -4.78 1.17 4.19
C PHE A 224 -5.13 2.65 4.34
N GLY A 225 -6.41 2.96 4.25
CA GLY A 225 -6.97 4.30 4.49
C GLY A 225 -8.33 4.26 5.16
#